data_AF-A0A062UBE2-F1
#
_entry.id   AF-A0A062UBE2-F1
#
_cell.length_a   1.000
_cell.length_b   1.000
_cell.length_c   1.000
_cell.angle_alpha   90.00
_cell.angle_beta   90.00
_cell.angle_gamma   90.00
#
_symmetry.space_group_name_H-M   'P 1'
#
loop_
_entity.id
_entity.type
_entity.pdbx_description
1 polymer ?
#
loop_
_entity_poly.entity_id
_entity_poly.type
_entity_poly.pdbx_seq_one_letter_code
_entity_poly.pdbx_strand_id
1 'polypeptide(L)'
;MNEAVISDLSDAGFREAGQVLCMPVLRRLLSRPLPVVDMVHEDAPATIAAIIAHLPLGKVALAIFVAVTTVFVATTYDSASYTLASAATQVLHAGGDPARWHRLFWAGVLGLLTVGLMFIGGLKVVQSAVLLAGLPIAIAGIFMVRSLLGWLKEDTAHAVVSTKAEET
;
A
#
# COMPACT_ATOMS: atom_id res chain seq x y z
N MET A 1 -17.00 -28.65 20.97
CA MET A 1 -16.19 -29.23 19.87
C MET A 1 -15.40 -28.04 19.33
N ASN A 2 -14.22 -27.84 19.90
CA ASN A 2 -13.68 -26.51 20.24
C ASN A 2 -12.66 -25.99 19.23
N GLU A 3 -12.48 -24.67 19.23
CA GLU A 3 -11.46 -23.91 18.48
C GLU A 3 -10.04 -24.47 18.62
N ALA A 4 -9.74 -25.16 19.72
CA ALA A 4 -8.44 -25.82 19.93
C ALA A 4 -8.10 -26.85 18.84
N VAL A 5 -9.09 -27.54 18.26
CA VAL A 5 -8.86 -28.55 17.20
C VAL A 5 -8.61 -27.89 15.83
N ILE A 6 -9.21 -26.72 15.58
CA ILE A 6 -9.01 -25.96 14.33
C ILE A 6 -7.64 -25.27 14.34
N SER A 7 -7.22 -24.74 15.49
CA SER A 7 -5.87 -24.17 15.66
C SER A 7 -4.78 -25.23 15.50
N ASP A 8 -4.98 -26.44 16.04
CA ASP A 8 -3.97 -27.52 16.00
C ASP A 8 -3.82 -28.13 14.58
N LEU A 9 -4.93 -28.25 13.84
CA LEU A 9 -4.90 -28.68 12.42
C LEU A 9 -4.26 -27.60 11.50
N SER A 10 -4.48 -26.32 11.79
CA SER A 10 -3.84 -25.21 11.07
C SER A 10 -2.34 -25.14 11.34
N ASP A 11 -1.91 -25.35 12.58
CA ASP A 11 -0.49 -25.34 12.97
C ASP A 11 0.27 -26.57 12.45
N ALA A 12 -0.36 -27.75 12.49
CA ALA A 12 0.21 -28.97 11.94
C ALA A 12 0.40 -28.89 10.42
N GLY A 13 -0.61 -28.36 9.70
CA GLY A 13 -0.51 -28.10 8.25
C GLY A 13 0.55 -27.07 7.89
N PHE A 14 0.75 -26.05 8.72
CA PHE A 14 1.76 -25.01 8.50
C PHE A 14 3.19 -25.49 8.82
N ARG A 15 3.37 -26.35 9.83
CA ARG A 15 4.67 -26.96 10.16
C ARG A 15 5.13 -27.97 9.11
N GLU A 16 4.23 -28.83 8.63
CA GLU A 16 4.52 -29.79 7.56
C GLU A 16 4.84 -29.07 6.24
N ALA A 17 4.04 -28.05 5.87
CA ALA A 17 4.32 -27.21 4.71
C ALA A 17 5.64 -26.44 4.86
N GLY A 18 5.94 -25.92 6.06
CA GLY A 18 7.19 -25.22 6.36
C GLY A 18 8.42 -26.12 6.26
N GLN A 19 8.34 -27.37 6.72
CA GLN A 19 9.47 -28.29 6.75
C GLN A 19 9.78 -28.92 5.38
N VAL A 20 8.77 -29.16 4.54
CA VAL A 20 8.93 -29.67 3.17
C VAL A 20 9.37 -28.59 2.18
N LEU A 21 9.00 -27.32 2.41
CA LEU A 21 9.33 -26.20 1.53
C LEU A 21 10.65 -25.51 1.90
N CYS A 22 10.93 -25.30 3.19
CA CYS A 22 12.00 -24.41 3.63
C CYS A 22 13.40 -25.00 3.38
N MET A 23 13.60 -26.31 3.58
CA MET A 23 14.90 -26.95 3.41
C MET A 23 15.37 -27.02 1.93
N PRO A 24 14.54 -27.40 0.94
CA PRO A 24 14.95 -27.36 -0.48
C PRO A 24 14.99 -25.94 -1.07
N VAL A 25 14.18 -24.99 -0.58
CA VAL A 25 14.22 -23.58 -1.02
C VAL A 25 15.49 -22.90 -0.51
N LEU A 26 15.81 -23.03 0.78
CA LEU A 26 17.03 -22.50 1.38
C LEU A 26 18.27 -23.11 0.73
N ARG A 27 18.25 -24.42 0.44
CA ARG A 27 19.31 -25.09 -0.33
C ARG A 27 19.43 -24.53 -1.75
N ARG A 28 18.34 -24.26 -2.46
CA ARG A 28 18.38 -23.65 -3.81
C ARG A 28 18.88 -22.20 -3.80
N LEU A 29 18.51 -21.42 -2.78
CA LEU A 29 18.98 -20.04 -2.59
C LEU A 29 20.48 -19.98 -2.25
N LEU A 30 21.00 -20.97 -1.52
CA LEU A 30 22.43 -21.06 -1.19
C LEU A 30 23.28 -21.73 -2.28
N SER A 31 22.70 -22.59 -3.14
CA SER A 31 23.44 -23.37 -4.14
C SER A 31 23.61 -22.68 -5.50
N ARG A 32 22.82 -21.64 -5.79
CA ARG A 32 22.98 -20.83 -7.00
C ARG A 32 23.14 -19.38 -6.58
N PRO A 33 24.33 -18.77 -6.77
CA PRO A 33 24.42 -17.32 -6.75
C PRO A 33 23.60 -16.84 -7.94
N LEU A 34 22.29 -16.62 -7.76
CA LEU A 34 21.57 -15.81 -8.73
C LEU A 34 22.25 -14.44 -8.71
N PRO A 35 22.55 -13.86 -9.87
CA PRO A 35 22.98 -12.46 -9.96
C PRO A 35 21.77 -11.55 -9.65
N VAL A 36 21.12 -11.74 -8.50
CA VAL A 36 20.01 -10.91 -8.01
C VAL A 36 20.46 -9.46 -7.91
N VAL A 37 21.73 -9.26 -7.54
CA VAL A 37 22.35 -7.94 -7.47
C VAL A 37 22.43 -7.30 -8.85
N ASP A 38 22.88 -8.04 -9.88
CA ASP A 38 22.99 -7.50 -11.24
C ASP A 38 21.62 -7.29 -11.89
N MET A 39 20.64 -8.17 -11.62
CA MET A 39 19.28 -8.06 -12.14
C MET A 39 18.50 -6.90 -11.51
N VAL A 40 18.69 -6.61 -10.21
CA VAL A 40 18.07 -5.46 -9.53
C VAL A 40 18.58 -4.13 -10.09
N HIS A 41 19.84 -4.07 -10.51
CA HIS A 41 20.43 -2.87 -11.09
C HIS A 41 19.81 -2.50 -12.45
N GLU A 42 19.36 -3.47 -13.22
CA GLU A 42 18.67 -3.23 -14.49
C GLU A 42 17.14 -3.12 -14.34
N ASP A 43 16.51 -4.09 -13.67
CA ASP A 43 15.04 -4.15 -13.53
C ASP A 43 14.63 -4.79 -12.19
N ALA A 44 14.44 -3.94 -11.19
CA ALA A 44 14.00 -4.34 -9.86
C ALA A 44 12.61 -5.03 -9.86
N PRO A 45 11.56 -4.52 -10.54
CA PRO A 45 10.28 -5.21 -10.66
C PRO A 45 10.38 -6.61 -11.27
N ALA A 46 11.14 -6.78 -12.36
CA ALA A 46 11.30 -8.09 -13.00
C ALA A 46 12.06 -9.09 -12.09
N THR A 47 13.02 -8.58 -11.30
CA THR A 47 13.77 -9.41 -10.35
C THR A 47 12.87 -9.99 -9.26
N ILE A 48 11.93 -9.21 -8.73
CA ILE A 48 10.97 -9.70 -7.72
C ILE A 48 10.09 -10.81 -8.30
N ALA A 49 9.57 -10.63 -9.51
CA ALA A 49 8.79 -11.65 -10.20
C ALA A 49 9.61 -12.94 -10.45
N ALA A 50 10.88 -12.79 -10.83
CA ALA A 50 11.79 -13.92 -11.02
C ALA A 50 12.07 -14.68 -9.72
N ILE A 51 12.27 -13.98 -8.61
CA ILE A 51 12.45 -14.59 -7.27
C ILE A 51 11.22 -15.40 -6.88
N ILE A 52 10.01 -14.84 -7.06
CA ILE A 52 8.75 -15.54 -6.77
C ILE A 52 8.60 -16.78 -7.66
N ALA A 53 8.98 -16.70 -8.93
CA ALA A 53 8.94 -17.82 -9.86
C ALA A 53 9.89 -18.98 -9.48
N HIS A 54 10.96 -18.71 -8.73
CA HIS A 54 11.90 -19.73 -8.26
C HIS A 54 11.43 -20.56 -7.05
N LEU A 55 10.32 -20.17 -6.41
CA LEU A 55 9.71 -21.00 -5.37
C LEU A 55 9.13 -22.31 -5.95
N PRO A 56 9.08 -23.41 -5.18
CA PRO A 56 8.58 -24.72 -5.61
C PRO A 56 7.10 -24.75 -6.04
N LEU A 57 6.37 -23.64 -5.91
CA LEU A 57 5.02 -23.38 -6.43
C LEU A 57 4.95 -22.05 -7.22
N GLY A 58 6.07 -21.62 -7.80
CA GLY A 58 6.28 -20.25 -8.29
C GLY A 58 5.26 -19.75 -9.32
N LYS A 59 4.73 -20.61 -10.19
CA LYS A 59 3.68 -20.21 -11.16
C LYS A 59 2.34 -19.88 -10.49
N VAL A 60 1.94 -20.66 -9.47
CA VAL A 60 0.71 -20.43 -8.70
C VAL A 60 0.90 -19.22 -7.78
N ALA A 61 2.05 -19.13 -7.12
CA ALA A 61 2.40 -18.00 -6.27
C ALA A 61 2.47 -16.68 -7.07
N LEU A 62 3.06 -16.70 -8.28
CA LEU A 62 3.09 -15.54 -9.17
C LEU A 62 1.69 -15.13 -9.63
N ALA A 63 0.83 -16.09 -9.98
CA ALA A 63 -0.55 -15.80 -10.36
C ALA A 63 -1.36 -15.13 -9.23
N ILE A 64 -1.23 -15.65 -8.00
CA ILE A 64 -1.85 -15.06 -6.81
C ILE A 64 -1.27 -13.66 -6.53
N PHE A 65 0.04 -13.51 -6.63
CA PHE A 65 0.72 -12.23 -6.43
C PHE A 65 0.23 -11.15 -7.41
N VAL A 66 0.10 -11.49 -8.70
CA VAL A 66 -0.45 -10.59 -9.71
C VAL A 66 -1.90 -10.23 -9.37
N ALA A 67 -2.75 -11.22 -9.06
CA ALA A 67 -4.16 -10.96 -8.72
C ALA A 67 -4.31 -10.02 -7.51
N VAL A 68 -3.58 -10.27 -6.42
CA VAL A 68 -3.59 -9.44 -5.21
C VAL A 68 -3.07 -8.03 -5.51
N THR A 69 -1.96 -7.93 -6.25
CA THR A 69 -1.37 -6.62 -6.62
C THR A 69 -2.34 -5.82 -7.50
N THR A 70 -3.01 -6.45 -8.46
CA THR A 70 -4.00 -5.79 -9.32
C THR A 70 -5.18 -5.27 -8.49
N VAL A 71 -5.73 -6.06 -7.57
CA VAL A 71 -6.84 -5.62 -6.70
C VAL A 71 -6.40 -4.48 -5.77
N PHE A 72 -5.20 -4.57 -5.21
CA PHE A 72 -4.63 -3.54 -4.35
C PHE A 72 -4.45 -2.21 -5.09
N VAL A 73 -3.89 -2.26 -6.31
CA VAL A 73 -3.74 -1.08 -7.16
C VAL A 73 -5.11 -0.50 -7.54
N ALA A 74 -6.06 -1.34 -7.95
CA ALA A 74 -7.41 -0.88 -8.31
C ALA A 74 -8.11 -0.15 -7.15
N THR A 75 -8.02 -0.68 -5.93
CA THR A 75 -8.64 -0.08 -4.74
C THR A 75 -7.95 1.21 -4.30
N THR A 76 -6.61 1.23 -4.40
CA THR A 76 -5.79 2.42 -4.12
C THR A 76 -6.14 3.54 -5.10
N TYR A 77 -6.29 3.20 -6.37
CA TYR A 77 -6.61 4.14 -7.43
C TYR A 77 -8.02 4.70 -7.32
N ASP A 78 -8.98 3.85 -6.96
CA ASP A 78 -10.36 4.23 -6.71
C ASP A 78 -10.45 5.28 -5.60
N SER A 79 -9.68 5.10 -4.52
CA SER A 79 -9.58 6.04 -3.40
C SER A 79 -8.88 7.35 -3.81
N ALA A 80 -7.78 7.27 -4.57
CA ALA A 80 -7.06 8.44 -5.07
C ALA A 80 -7.95 9.33 -5.97
N SER A 81 -8.70 8.71 -6.90
CA SER A 81 -9.63 9.42 -7.79
C SER A 81 -10.74 10.12 -7.01
N TYR A 82 -11.24 9.50 -5.93
CA TYR A 82 -12.26 10.09 -5.07
C TYR A 82 -11.72 11.29 -4.29
N THR A 83 -10.55 11.18 -3.66
CA THR A 83 -9.91 12.29 -2.94
C THR A 83 -9.63 13.48 -3.86
N LEU A 84 -9.14 13.24 -5.09
CA LEU A 84 -8.92 14.29 -6.09
C LEU A 84 -10.23 14.94 -6.54
N ALA A 85 -11.28 14.15 -6.80
CA ALA A 85 -12.60 14.68 -7.17
C ALA A 85 -13.20 15.52 -6.03
N SER A 86 -13.03 15.10 -4.78
CA SER A 86 -13.47 15.85 -3.60
C SER A 86 -12.66 17.13 -3.40
N ALA A 87 -11.34 17.10 -3.60
CA ALA A 87 -10.48 18.28 -3.48
C ALA A 87 -10.73 19.31 -4.61
N ALA A 88 -11.07 18.84 -5.81
CA ALA A 88 -11.35 19.70 -6.96
C ALA A 88 -12.78 20.27 -6.98
N THR A 89 -13.66 19.85 -6.07
CA THR A 89 -15.03 20.36 -5.97
C THR A 89 -15.09 21.42 -4.86
N GLN A 90 -15.19 22.71 -5.23
CA GLN A 90 -15.21 23.84 -4.28
C GLN A 90 -16.47 23.93 -3.40
N VAL A 91 -17.58 23.30 -3.80
CA VAL A 91 -18.87 23.36 -3.10
C VAL A 91 -19.46 21.96 -3.01
N LEU A 92 -19.16 21.26 -1.92
CA LEU A 92 -19.88 20.05 -1.55
C LEU A 92 -20.88 20.43 -0.45
N HIS A 93 -22.18 20.43 -0.79
CA HIS A 93 -23.22 20.44 0.25
C HIS A 93 -22.98 19.22 1.16
N ALA A 94 -23.14 19.40 2.48
CA ALA A 94 -22.96 18.33 3.47
C ALA A 94 -23.80 17.09 3.07
N GLY A 95 -23.12 16.02 2.62
CA GLY A 95 -23.74 14.75 2.22
C GLY A 95 -23.91 14.50 0.70
N GLY A 96 -23.41 15.36 -0.18
CA GLY A 96 -23.47 15.15 -1.64
C GLY A 96 -22.29 14.37 -2.21
N ASP A 97 -22.53 13.23 -2.84
CA ASP A 97 -21.52 12.45 -3.57
C ASP A 97 -21.01 13.26 -4.79
N PRO A 98 -19.69 13.44 -5.01
CA PRO A 98 -19.18 14.18 -6.17
C PRO A 98 -19.66 13.52 -7.48
N ALA A 99 -20.09 14.36 -8.43
CA ALA A 99 -20.68 13.88 -9.69
C ALA A 99 -19.79 12.81 -10.36
N ARG A 100 -20.38 11.65 -10.65
CA ARG A 100 -19.70 10.46 -11.22
C ARG A 100 -18.83 10.76 -12.44
N TRP A 101 -19.20 11.77 -13.23
CA TRP A 101 -18.46 12.22 -14.41
C TRP A 101 -17.09 12.84 -14.07
N HIS A 102 -16.99 13.53 -12.93
CA HIS A 102 -15.73 14.13 -12.47
C HIS A 102 -14.75 13.05 -12.01
N ARG A 103 -15.25 12.00 -11.34
CA ARG A 103 -14.45 10.84 -10.93
C ARG A 103 -13.85 10.11 -12.13
N LEU A 104 -14.62 9.93 -13.20
CA LEU A 104 -14.15 9.27 -14.42
C LEU A 104 -13.12 10.11 -15.18
N PHE A 105 -13.28 11.43 -15.20
CA PHE A 105 -12.30 12.37 -15.76
C PHE A 105 -10.96 12.29 -15.01
N TRP A 106 -10.98 12.37 -13.68
CA TRP A 106 -9.76 12.29 -12.88
C TRP A 106 -9.11 10.90 -12.89
N ALA A 107 -9.89 9.83 -12.93
CA ALA A 107 -9.37 8.47 -13.12
C ALA A 107 -8.66 8.33 -14.48
N GLY A 108 -9.22 8.90 -15.55
CA GLY A 108 -8.58 8.93 -16.87
C GLY A 108 -7.29 9.75 -16.91
N VAL A 109 -7.29 10.93 -16.28
CA VAL A 109 -6.11 11.81 -16.20
C VAL A 109 -4.97 11.14 -15.45
N LEU A 110 -5.24 10.51 -14.29
CA LEU A 110 -4.24 9.75 -13.56
C LEU A 110 -3.66 8.61 -14.41
N GLY A 111 -4.48 7.98 -15.26
CA GLY A 111 -4.09 6.80 -16.03
C GLY A 111 -3.18 7.19 -17.17
N LEU A 112 -3.61 8.24 -17.88
CA LEU A 112 -2.84 8.87 -18.94
C LEU A 112 -1.51 9.43 -18.42
N LEU A 113 -1.51 10.04 -17.24
CA LEU A 113 -0.30 10.57 -16.59
C LEU A 113 0.69 9.45 -16.26
N THR A 114 0.19 8.34 -15.69
CA THR A 114 1.03 7.19 -15.32
C THR A 114 1.65 6.54 -16.56
N VAL A 115 0.83 6.28 -17.59
CA VAL A 115 1.28 5.71 -18.86
C VAL A 115 2.25 6.67 -19.57
N GLY A 116 1.95 7.96 -19.60
CA GLY A 116 2.80 8.98 -20.21
C GLY A 116 4.18 9.09 -19.56
N LEU A 117 4.24 9.09 -18.22
CA LEU A 117 5.51 9.09 -17.49
C LEU A 117 6.34 7.83 -17.78
N MET A 118 5.67 6.68 -17.89
CA MET A 118 6.33 5.41 -18.17
C MET A 118 6.90 5.37 -19.60
N PHE A 119 6.23 5.97 -20.58
CA PHE A 119 6.74 6.09 -21.96
C PHE A 119 7.96 7.02 -22.10
N ILE A 120 8.05 8.08 -21.29
CA ILE A 120 9.09 9.11 -21.46
C ILE A 120 10.44 8.67 -20.88
N GLY A 121 10.47 8.00 -19.73
CA GLY A 121 11.74 7.64 -19.09
C GLY A 121 11.69 6.48 -18.10
N GLY A 122 10.65 5.65 -18.19
CA GLY A 122 10.56 4.39 -17.44
C GLY A 122 10.57 4.57 -15.92
N LEU A 123 11.03 3.52 -15.22
CA LEU A 123 10.91 3.39 -13.75
C LEU A 123 11.62 4.52 -12.99
N LYS A 124 12.80 4.96 -13.45
CA LYS A 124 13.58 6.02 -12.78
C LYS A 124 12.88 7.37 -12.78
N VAL A 125 12.16 7.69 -13.84
CA VAL A 125 11.39 8.94 -13.94
C VAL A 125 10.18 8.88 -13.01
N VAL A 126 9.45 7.76 -12.98
CA VAL A 126 8.32 7.57 -12.06
C VAL A 126 8.78 7.69 -10.60
N GLN A 127 9.90 7.05 -10.24
CA GLN A 127 10.44 7.12 -8.87
C GLN A 127 10.83 8.55 -8.48
N SER A 128 11.52 9.27 -9.38
CA SER A 128 11.86 10.68 -9.16
C SER A 128 10.63 11.56 -9.00
N ALA A 129 9.62 11.39 -9.87
CA ALA A 129 8.38 12.15 -9.81
C ALA A 129 7.63 11.93 -8.48
N VAL A 130 7.57 10.69 -7.99
CA VAL A 130 6.96 10.37 -6.68
C VAL A 130 7.75 11.01 -5.54
N LEU A 131 9.08 11.00 -5.58
CA LEU A 131 9.91 11.67 -4.57
C LEU A 131 9.67 13.18 -4.54
N LEU A 132 9.62 13.82 -5.72
CA LEU A 132 9.34 15.25 -5.83
C LEU A 132 7.92 15.59 -5.35
N ALA A 133 6.92 14.76 -5.67
CA ALA A 133 5.54 14.96 -5.24
C ALA A 133 5.32 14.66 -3.75
N GLY A 134 6.05 13.71 -3.18
CA GLY A 134 5.91 13.30 -1.78
C GLY A 134 6.50 14.32 -0.80
N LEU A 135 7.56 15.03 -1.19
CA LEU A 135 8.21 16.03 -0.35
C LEU A 135 7.27 17.13 0.17
N PRO A 136 6.48 17.85 -0.66
CA PRO A 136 5.55 18.87 -0.17
C PRO A 136 4.42 18.29 0.68
N ILE A 137 3.93 17.09 0.35
CA ILE A 137 2.89 16.40 1.13
C ILE A 137 3.42 16.05 2.52
N ALA A 138 4.67 15.62 2.64
CA ALA A 138 5.31 15.33 3.93
C ALA A 138 5.39 16.59 4.81
N ILE A 139 5.72 17.74 4.23
CA ILE A 139 5.73 19.03 4.95
C ILE A 139 4.32 19.37 5.45
N ALA A 140 3.30 19.25 4.60
CA ALA A 140 1.90 19.47 5.00
C ALA A 140 1.47 18.50 6.13
N GLY A 141 1.91 17.24 6.07
CA GLY A 141 1.68 16.24 7.11
C GLY A 141 2.26 16.65 8.47
N ILE A 142 3.47 17.23 8.49
CA ILE A 142 4.07 17.75 9.73
C ILE A 142 3.21 18.88 10.32
N PHE A 143 2.73 19.81 9.49
CA PHE A 143 1.83 20.86 9.94
C PHE A 143 0.51 20.29 10.49
N MET A 144 -0.06 19.29 9.83
CA MET A 144 -1.28 18.62 10.27
C MET A 144 -1.11 17.96 11.64
N VAL A 145 0.01 17.25 11.85
CA VAL A 145 0.32 16.62 13.15
C VAL A 145 0.50 17.69 14.24
N ARG A 146 1.20 18.80 13.96
CA ARG A 146 1.35 19.88 14.94
C ARG A 146 0.02 20.53 15.30
N SER A 147 -0.86 20.73 14.32
CA SER A 147 -2.22 21.23 14.55
C SER A 147 -3.02 20.25 15.42
N LEU A 148 -3.02 18.97 15.06
CA LEU A 148 -3.73 17.93 15.80
C LEU A 148 -3.25 17.83 17.27
N LEU A 149 -1.95 17.91 17.51
CA LEU A 149 -1.38 17.92 18.86
C LEU A 149 -1.75 19.17 19.65
N GLY A 150 -1.92 20.32 18.99
CA GLY A 150 -2.46 21.53 19.61
C GLY A 150 -3.90 21.33 20.06
N TRP A 151 -4.75 20.86 19.14
CA TRP A 151 -6.16 20.59 19.40
C TRP A 151 -6.37 19.55 20.50
N LEU A 152 -5.59 18.46 20.49
CA LEU A 152 -5.67 17.41 21.52
C LEU A 152 -5.29 17.95 22.91
N LYS A 153 -4.33 18.87 22.99
CA LYS A 153 -3.96 19.51 24.27
C LYS A 153 -5.08 20.41 24.79
N GLU A 154 -5.71 21.20 23.93
CA GLU A 154 -6.87 22.01 24.28
C GLU A 154 -8.03 21.13 24.79
N ASP A 155 -8.31 20.02 24.10
CA ASP A 155 -9.43 19.13 24.43
C ASP A 155 -9.23 18.40 25.78
N THR A 156 -8.00 17.96 26.06
CA THR A 156 -7.66 17.40 27.39
C THR A 156 -7.75 18.45 28.51
N ALA A 157 -7.43 19.71 28.23
CA ALA A 157 -7.58 20.79 29.21
C ALA A 157 -9.07 21.07 29.53
N HIS A 158 -9.95 21.04 28.53
CA HIS A 158 -11.39 21.19 28.71
C HIS A 158 -12.05 20.00 29.42
N ALA A 159 -11.58 18.78 29.17
CA ALA A 159 -12.06 17.57 29.84
C ALA A 159 -11.75 17.58 31.36
N VAL A 160 -10.56 18.02 31.77
CA VAL A 160 -10.15 18.07 33.19
C VAL A 160 -10.90 19.17 33.98
N VAL A 161 -11.22 20.29 33.32
CA VAL A 161 -11.99 21.38 33.94
C VAL A 161 -13.44 20.97 34.20
N SER A 162 -14.06 20.21 33.30
CA SER A 162 -15.45 19.74 33.48
C SER A 162 -15.58 18.75 34.64
N THR A 163 -14.62 17.84 34.82
CA THR A 163 -14.60 16.92 35.98
C THR A 163 -14.47 17.66 37.31
N LYS A 164 -13.70 18.74 37.36
CA LYS A 164 -13.51 19.53 38.60
C LYS A 164 -14.73 20.37 38.98
N ALA A 165 -15.56 20.74 38.01
CA ALA A 165 -16.77 21.52 38.24
C ALA A 165 -17.96 20.67 38.73
N GLU A 166 -17.91 19.34 38.52
CA GLU A 166 -18.95 18.40 38.97
C GLU A 166 -18.68 17.88 40.41
N GLU A 167 -17.44 18.02 40.91
CA GLU A 167 -17.04 17.62 42.28
C GLU A 167 -17.17 18.74 43.35
N THR A 168 -17.57 19.96 42.97
CA THR A 168 -17.79 21.10 43.89
C THR A 168 -19.24 21.54 43.91
#